data_AF-A0A532VI29-F1
#
_entry.id   AF-A0A532VI29-F1
#
_cell.length_a   1.000
_cell.length_b   1.000
_cell.length_c   1.000
_cell.angle_alpha   90.00
_cell.angle_beta   90.00
_cell.angle_gamma   90.00
#
_symmetry.space_group_name_H-M   'P 1'
#
loop_
_entity.id
_entity.type
_entity.pdbx_description
1 polymer ?
#
loop_
_entity_poly.entity_id
_entity_poly.type
_entity_poly.pdbx_seq_one_letter_code
_entity_poly.pdbx_strand_id
1 'polypeptide(L)'
;MGKYLLLWEMDQTRTPIDPKERGTGSKALMDMVKQDIEKGILKDWGGFVGEEKGYAIAEGTEVEIGNMVEQYVPFVRFEVHPIASVSQVEEVIKALSK
;
A
#
# COMPACT_ATOMS: atom_id res chain seq x y z
N MET A 1 -14.13 -4.25 -8.94
CA MET A 1 -12.82 -4.51 -8.28
C MET A 1 -12.86 -3.84 -6.92
N GLY A 2 -12.19 -4.42 -5.92
CA GLY A 2 -12.09 -3.80 -4.61
C GLY A 2 -11.14 -2.60 -4.65
N LYS A 3 -11.38 -1.63 -3.78
CA LYS A 3 -10.46 -0.51 -3.52
C LYS A 3 -9.91 -0.68 -2.12
N TYR A 4 -8.62 -0.44 -1.94
CA TYR A 4 -7.94 -0.69 -0.67
C TYR A 4 -7.11 0.52 -0.27
N LEU A 5 -7.13 0.82 1.03
CA LEU A 5 -6.13 1.65 1.69
C LEU A 5 -5.07 0.70 2.23
N LEU A 6 -3.82 0.96 1.89
CA LEU A 6 -2.68 0.24 2.41
C LEU A 6 -1.84 1.22 3.22
N LEU A 7 -1.65 0.96 4.51
CA LEU A 7 -0.66 1.68 5.32
C LEU A 7 0.63 0.88 5.29
N TRP A 8 1.72 1.50 4.84
CA TRP A 8 3.01 0.83 4.70
C TRP A 8 4.00 1.37 5.72
N GLU A 9 4.86 0.51 6.24
CA GLU A 9 5.94 0.87 7.15
C GLU A 9 7.19 0.06 6.85
N MET A 10 8.34 0.74 6.76
CA MET A 10 9.64 0.10 6.58
C MET A 10 10.04 -0.68 7.84
N ASP A 11 10.56 -1.89 7.66
CA ASP A 11 11.19 -2.63 8.75
C ASP A 11 12.58 -2.04 9.05
N GLN A 12 12.63 -1.18 10.07
CA GLN A 12 13.87 -0.50 10.48
C GLN A 12 14.95 -1.48 10.97
N THR A 13 14.60 -2.69 11.40
CA THR A 13 15.59 -3.72 11.79
C THR A 13 16.38 -4.27 10.60
N ARG A 14 15.86 -4.06 9.38
CA ARG A 14 16.46 -4.49 8.11
C ARG A 14 16.99 -3.32 7.29
N THR A 15 16.85 -2.09 7.79
CA THR A 15 17.28 -0.88 7.08
C THR A 15 18.77 -0.64 7.33
N PRO A 16 19.60 -0.51 6.28
CA PRO A 16 21.03 -0.26 6.45
C PRO A 16 21.31 1.06 7.19
N ILE A 17 22.28 1.02 8.11
CA ILE A 17 22.75 2.23 8.81
C ILE A 17 23.57 3.13 7.89
N ASP A 18 24.28 2.55 6.92
CA ASP A 18 25.04 3.32 5.92
C ASP A 18 24.07 4.09 5.00
N PRO A 19 24.23 5.41 4.84
CA PRO A 19 23.32 6.21 4.02
C PRO A 19 23.31 5.84 2.53
N LYS A 20 24.43 5.38 1.97
CA LYS A 20 24.51 5.02 0.54
C LYS A 20 23.81 3.69 0.28
N GLU A 21 24.03 2.71 1.15
CA GLU A 21 23.32 1.43 1.08
C GLU A 21 21.82 1.62 1.26
N ARG A 22 21.42 2.44 2.25
CA ARG A 22 20.01 2.81 2.47
C ARG A 22 19.41 3.47 1.24
N GLY A 23 20.07 4.48 0.68
CA GLY A 23 19.60 5.16 -0.53
C GLY A 23 19.44 4.23 -1.73
N THR A 24 20.32 3.22 -1.85
CA THR A 24 20.23 2.21 -2.91
C THR A 24 19.00 1.32 -2.72
N GLY A 25 18.77 0.84 -1.50
CA GLY A 25 17.58 0.04 -1.16
C GLY A 25 16.27 0.81 -1.35
N SER A 26 16.21 2.06 -0.86
CA SER A 26 15.04 2.93 -1.06
C SER A 26 14.76 3.19 -2.53
N LYS A 27 15.80 3.36 -3.36
CA LYS A 27 15.62 3.53 -4.82
C LYS A 27 15.01 2.27 -5.46
N ALA A 28 15.50 1.09 -5.11
CA ALA A 28 14.96 -0.17 -5.64
C ALA A 28 13.48 -0.36 -5.26
N LEU A 29 13.11 -0.05 -4.01
CA LEU A 29 11.72 -0.06 -3.56
C LEU A 29 10.85 0.93 -4.35
N MET A 30 11.34 2.16 -4.57
CA MET A 30 10.60 3.14 -5.36
C MET A 30 10.44 2.75 -6.83
N ASP A 31 11.38 1.99 -7.39
CA ASP A 31 11.24 1.47 -8.75
C ASP A 31 10.15 0.37 -8.83
N MET A 32 9.99 -0.46 -7.79
CA MET A 32 8.87 -1.39 -7.68
C MET A 32 7.52 -0.67 -7.56
N VAL A 33 7.45 0.37 -6.72
CA VAL A 33 6.24 1.22 -6.58
C VAL A 33 5.82 1.80 -7.94
N LYS A 34 6.78 2.35 -8.70
CA LYS A 34 6.50 2.90 -10.04
C LYS A 34 5.97 1.82 -10.99
N GLN A 35 6.55 0.62 -10.97
CA GLN A 35 6.07 -0.49 -11.81
C GLN A 35 4.62 -0.84 -11.49
N ASP A 36 4.23 -0.84 -10.23
CA ASP A 36 2.84 -1.15 -9.84
C ASP A 36 1.87 -0.03 -10.17
N ILE A 37 2.33 1.23 -10.16
CA ILE A 37 1.57 2.38 -10.68
C ILE A 37 1.37 2.22 -12.19
N GLU A 38 2.42 1.86 -12.94
CA GLU A 38 2.36 1.63 -14.39
C GLU A 38 1.44 0.46 -14.76
N LYS A 39 1.45 -0.65 -13.99
CA LYS A 39 0.49 -1.76 -14.13
C LYS A 39 -0.94 -1.34 -13.79
N GLY A 40 -1.11 -0.21 -13.11
CA GLY A 40 -2.40 0.33 -12.71
C GLY A 40 -3.02 -0.35 -11.49
N ILE A 41 -2.28 -1.21 -10.77
CA ILE A 41 -2.77 -1.79 -9.52
C ILE A 41 -2.67 -0.79 -8.37
N LEU A 42 -1.56 -0.04 -8.29
CA LEU A 42 -1.44 1.14 -7.43
C LEU A 42 -2.00 2.36 -8.15
N LYS A 43 -2.85 3.10 -7.44
CA LYS A 43 -3.48 4.35 -7.91
C LYS A 43 -2.85 5.58 -7.30
N ASP A 44 -2.34 5.45 -6.08
CA ASP A 44 -1.63 6.52 -5.37
C ASP A 44 -0.64 5.92 -4.38
N TRP A 45 0.42 6.66 -4.09
CA TRP A 45 1.46 6.30 -3.11
C TRP A 45 2.01 7.57 -2.47
N GLY A 46 2.04 7.62 -1.15
CA GLY A 46 2.56 8.76 -0.40
C GLY A 46 3.29 8.35 0.86
N GLY A 47 4.38 9.06 1.17
CA GLY A 47 5.09 8.95 2.44
C GLY A 47 4.68 10.05 3.41
N PHE A 48 4.61 9.73 4.70
CA PHE A 48 4.45 10.73 5.74
C PHE A 48 5.80 11.40 6.00
N VAL A 49 5.81 12.73 5.95
CA VAL A 49 7.06 13.51 5.94
C VAL A 49 7.81 13.32 7.26
N GLY A 50 9.07 12.89 7.16
CA GLY A 50 9.93 12.63 8.32
C GLY A 50 9.73 11.26 8.95
N GLU A 51 8.89 10.41 8.35
CA GLU A 51 8.60 9.07 8.82
C GLU A 51 9.03 8.03 7.78
N GLU A 52 9.28 6.79 8.24
CA GLU A 52 9.58 5.65 7.37
C GLU A 52 8.31 4.83 7.09
N LYS A 53 7.18 5.53 6.94
CA LYS A 53 5.85 4.96 6.70
C LYS A 53 4.97 5.91 5.89
N GLY A 54 3.84 5.40 5.43
CA GLY A 54 2.92 6.18 4.62
C GLY A 54 1.67 5.40 4.23
N TYR A 55 1.08 5.80 3.11
CA TYR A 55 -0.11 5.19 2.56
C TYR A 55 0.05 4.84 1.08
N ALA A 56 -0.80 3.95 0.62
CA ALA A 56 -1.04 3.68 -0.79
C ALA A 56 -2.52 3.38 -1.03
N ILE A 57 -3.00 3.70 -2.23
CA ILE A 57 -4.33 3.33 -2.69
C ILE A 57 -4.16 2.32 -3.81
N ALA A 58 -4.81 1.17 -3.69
CA ALA A 58 -4.76 0.12 -4.69
C ALA A 58 -6.16 -0.33 -5.12
N GLU A 59 -6.28 -0.83 -6.34
CA GLU A 59 -7.51 -1.42 -6.84
C GLU A 59 -7.23 -2.78 -7.48
N GLY A 60 -8.00 -3.79 -7.09
CA GLY A 60 -7.77 -5.17 -7.50
C GLY A 60 -8.70 -6.17 -6.82
N THR A 61 -8.52 -7.43 -7.15
CA THR A 61 -8.98 -8.57 -6.36
C THR A 61 -8.07 -8.75 -5.13
N GLU A 62 -8.57 -9.42 -4.08
CA GLU A 62 -7.76 -9.70 -2.88
C GLU A 62 -6.45 -10.45 -3.21
N VAL A 63 -6.48 -11.34 -4.22
CA VAL A 63 -5.31 -12.08 -4.69
C VAL A 63 -4.30 -11.17 -5.39
N GLU A 64 -4.75 -10.27 -6.25
CA GLU A 64 -3.86 -9.30 -6.91
C GLU A 64 -3.20 -8.38 -5.89
N ILE A 65 -3.97 -7.89 -4.91
CA ILE A 65 -3.43 -7.07 -3.82
C ILE A 65 -2.44 -7.86 -2.97
N GLY A 66 -2.78 -9.10 -2.59
CA GLY A 66 -1.90 -10.00 -1.84
C GLY A 66 -0.56 -10.22 -2.54
N ASN A 67 -0.59 -10.59 -3.82
CA ASN A 67 0.64 -10.78 -4.61
C ASN A 67 1.48 -9.50 -4.72
N MET A 68 0.81 -8.35 -4.84
CA MET A 68 1.49 -7.05 -4.93
C MET A 68 2.09 -6.61 -3.59
N VAL A 69 1.54 -6.95 -2.43
CA VAL A 69 2.19 -6.63 -1.15
C VAL A 69 3.36 -7.57 -0.84
N GLU A 70 3.25 -8.85 -1.20
CA GLU A 70 4.29 -9.86 -0.91
C GLU A 70 5.65 -9.55 -1.57
N GLN A 71 5.67 -8.89 -2.74
CA GLN A 71 6.94 -8.54 -3.38
C GLN A 71 7.81 -7.58 -2.54
N TYR A 72 7.21 -6.81 -1.63
CA TYR A 72 7.92 -5.85 -0.78
C TYR A 72 8.42 -6.48 0.53
N VAL A 73 7.99 -7.71 0.84
CA VAL A 73 8.47 -8.48 1.98
C VAL A 73 9.93 -8.88 1.71
N PRO A 74 10.84 -8.79 2.71
CA PRO A 74 10.57 -8.52 4.10
C PRO A 74 10.81 -7.07 4.54
N PHE A 75 10.99 -6.15 3.60
CA PHE A 75 11.44 -4.78 3.88
C PHE A 75 10.31 -3.83 4.25
N VAL A 76 9.09 -4.10 3.77
CA VAL A 76 7.90 -3.29 4.03
C VAL A 76 6.82 -4.15 4.65
N ARG A 77 6.17 -3.63 5.68
CA ARG A 77 4.97 -4.21 6.29
C ARG A 77 3.76 -3.41 5.82
N PHE A 78 2.68 -4.12 5.52
CA PHE A 78 1.44 -3.50 5.07
C PHE A 78 0.28 -3.84 6.01
N GLU A 79 -0.47 -2.82 6.40
CA GLU A 79 -1.83 -2.94 6.94
C GLU A 79 -2.82 -2.64 5.81
N VAL A 80 -3.70 -3.59 5.50
CA VAL A 80 -4.57 -3.51 4.32
C VAL A 80 -6.03 -3.40 4.76
N HIS A 81 -6.69 -2.33 4.33
CA HIS A 81 -8.09 -2.05 4.62
C HIS A 81 -8.93 -2.00 3.33
N PRO A 82 -9.93 -2.87 3.15
CA PRO A 82 -10.89 -2.71 2.08
C PRO A 82 -11.73 -1.43 2.29
N ILE A 83 -11.98 -0.71 1.21
CA ILE A 83 -12.74 0.54 1.22
C ILE A 83 -14.12 0.29 0.63
N ALA A 84 -15.17 0.60 1.41
CA ALA A 84 -16.53 0.65 0.91
C ALA A 84 -16.75 1.95 0.11
N SER A 85 -17.33 1.82 -1.08
CA SER A 85 -17.81 2.97 -1.86
C SER A 85 -19.03 3.61 -1.21
N VAL A 86 -19.36 4.85 -1.62
CA VAL A 86 -20.54 5.57 -1.13
C VAL A 86 -21.82 4.74 -1.31
N SER A 87 -22.01 4.11 -2.48
CA SER A 87 -23.20 3.29 -2.74
C SER A 87 -23.29 2.06 -1.84
N GLN A 88 -22.16 1.41 -1.52
CA GLN A 88 -22.12 0.30 -0.57
C GLN A 88 -22.46 0.77 0.85
N VAL A 89 -21.93 1.93 1.27
CA VAL A 89 -22.27 2.53 2.57
C VAL A 89 -23.76 2.88 2.62
N GLU A 90 -24.32 3.45 1.56
CA GLU A 90 -25.77 3.73 1.47
C GLU A 90 -26.62 2.46 1.60
N GLU A 91 -26.19 1.35 1.00
CA GLU A 91 -26.89 0.07 1.11
C GLU A 91 -26.90 -0.45 2.55
N VAL A 92 -25.77 -0.36 3.26
CA VAL A 92 -25.67 -0.70 4.69
C VAL A 92 -26.61 0.18 5.53
N ILE A 93 -26.64 1.49 5.27
CA ILE A 93 -27.52 2.42 6.00
C ILE A 93 -29.00 2.07 5.76
N LYS A 94 -29.40 1.76 4.52
CA LYS A 94 -30.79 1.37 4.19
C LYS A 94 -31.24 0.13 4.96
N ALA A 95 -30.33 -0.78 5.29
CA ALA A 95 -30.66 -1.97 6.09
C ALA A 95 -31.02 -1.64 7.56
N LEU A 96 -30.57 -0.50 8.09
CA LEU A 96 -30.87 -0.06 9.46
C LEU A 96 -32.29 0.50 9.62
N SER A 97 -32.89 0.96 8.52
CA SER A 97 -34.23 1.56 8.50
C SER A 97 -35.34 0.56 8.18
N LYS A 98 -35.05 -0.74 8.25
CA LYS A 98 -36.01 -1.84 8.13
C LYS A 98 -36.33 -2.39 9.51
#